data_AF-A0A0S7ZQ32-F1
#
_entry.id   AF-A0A0S7ZQ32-F1
#
_cell.length_a   1.000
_cell.length_b   1.000
_cell.length_c   1.000
_cell.angle_alpha   90.00
_cell.angle_beta   90.00
_cell.angle_gamma   90.00
#
_symmetry.space_group_name_H-M   'P 1'
#
loop_
_entity.id
_entity.type
_entity.pdbx_description
1 polymer ?
#
loop_
_entity_poly.entity_id
_entity_poly.type
_entity_poly.pdbx_seq_one_letter_code
_entity_poly.pdbx_strand_id
1 'polypeptide(L)'
;GVLVGAGPGVPVENDYITYGPGSLDGHWRESVFGNELMSPSLNSGVLNPLGAVTAASMADLGYGVNISAADPHVLPGPQPVSGYGGKIVFAGDIWQGPVAVVDDAGRVVSVLRRYNGPTVRR
;
A
#
# COMPACT_ATOMS: atom_id res chain seq x y z
N GLY A 1 -22.88 4.62 -3.72
CA GLY A 1 -21.64 5.38 -3.50
C GLY A 1 -20.51 4.60 -4.14
N VAL A 2 -19.72 5.24 -5.00
CA VAL A 2 -18.61 4.58 -5.71
C VAL A 2 -17.38 4.60 -4.80
N LEU A 3 -16.85 3.43 -4.51
CA LEU A 3 -15.54 3.28 -3.86
C LEU A 3 -14.47 3.73 -4.87
N VAL A 4 -14.02 4.97 -4.77
CA VAL A 4 -12.87 5.46 -5.55
C VAL A 4 -11.62 5.05 -4.79
N GLY A 5 -11.16 3.82 -5.02
CA GLY A 5 -9.99 3.28 -4.31
C GLY A 5 -9.65 1.87 -4.72
N ALA A 6 -9.40 1.62 -6.02
CA ALA A 6 -8.76 0.39 -6.46
C ALA A 6 -7.98 0.63 -7.76
N GLY A 7 -6.71 1.05 -7.65
CA GLY A 7 -5.72 0.58 -8.61
C GLY A 7 -5.52 -0.93 -8.42
N PRO A 8 -4.79 -1.64 -9.29
CA PRO A 8 -4.61 -3.09 -9.17
C PRO A 8 -3.79 -3.56 -7.94
N GLY A 9 -3.42 -2.66 -7.02
CA GLY A 9 -2.53 -2.96 -5.89
C GLY A 9 -3.14 -2.66 -4.52
N VAL A 10 -2.61 -3.32 -3.50
CA VAL A 10 -2.95 -3.09 -2.08
C VAL A 10 -2.21 -1.85 -1.57
N PRO A 11 -2.88 -0.83 -0.98
CA PRO A 11 -2.24 0.39 -0.49
C PRO A 11 -1.18 0.17 0.61
N VAL A 12 0.04 0.64 0.38
CA VAL A 12 1.15 0.62 1.35
C VAL A 12 1.36 2.00 1.98
N GLU A 13 1.99 2.11 3.14
CA GLU A 13 2.17 3.39 3.82
C GLU A 13 3.06 4.36 3.02
N ASN A 14 2.62 5.61 2.88
CA ASN A 14 3.33 6.68 2.14
C ASN A 14 3.47 8.00 2.93
N ASP A 15 2.91 8.11 4.13
CA ASP A 15 3.00 9.26 5.00
C ASP A 15 4.29 9.24 5.82
N TYR A 16 5.33 9.82 5.22
CA TYR A 16 6.63 10.01 5.83
C TYR A 16 6.58 10.96 7.04
N ILE A 17 5.68 11.94 7.03
CA ILE A 17 5.66 13.00 8.06
C ILE A 17 5.13 12.42 9.36
N THR A 18 4.09 11.60 9.29
CA THR A 18 3.43 11.04 10.48
C THR A 18 4.10 9.76 10.98
N TYR A 19 4.55 8.85 10.10
CA TYR A 19 5.04 7.52 10.51
C TYR A 19 6.54 7.30 10.30
N GLY A 20 7.22 8.25 9.66
CA GLY A 20 8.67 8.19 9.46
C GLY A 20 9.15 7.15 8.44
N PRO A 21 10.46 7.12 8.15
CA PRO A 21 11.03 6.29 7.09
C PRO A 21 10.94 4.78 7.36
N GLY A 22 10.90 4.37 8.64
CA GLY A 22 10.80 2.96 9.00
C GLY A 22 9.43 2.34 8.66
N SER A 23 8.44 3.20 8.39
CA SER A 23 7.08 2.75 8.10
C SER A 23 6.75 2.74 6.61
N LEU A 24 7.44 3.58 5.84
CA LEU A 24 7.23 3.69 4.40
C LEU A 24 7.46 2.37 3.70
N ASP A 25 6.55 2.01 2.81
CA ASP A 25 6.59 0.79 1.98
C ASP A 25 6.66 -0.55 2.77
N GLY A 26 6.71 -0.51 4.11
CA GLY A 26 6.81 -1.66 4.99
C GLY A 26 5.53 -1.97 5.77
N HIS A 27 4.60 -1.01 5.84
CA HIS A 27 3.31 -1.15 6.51
C HIS A 27 2.13 -0.92 5.56
N TRP A 28 0.96 -1.43 5.93
CA TRP A 28 -0.28 -1.08 5.24
C TRP A 28 -0.67 0.36 5.54
N ARG A 29 -1.29 1.05 4.56
CA ARG A 29 -1.67 2.45 4.75
C ARG A 29 -2.64 2.62 5.92
N GLU A 30 -2.25 3.36 6.96
CA GLU A 30 -3.06 3.53 8.19
C GLU A 30 -4.45 4.11 7.87
N SER A 31 -4.52 5.08 6.95
CA SER A 31 -5.80 5.71 6.56
C SER A 31 -6.77 4.79 5.81
N VAL A 32 -6.31 3.63 5.34
CA VAL A 32 -7.11 2.63 4.64
C VAL A 32 -7.42 1.45 5.55
N PHE A 33 -6.44 0.99 6.33
CA PHE A 33 -6.54 -0.25 7.10
C PHE A 33 -6.79 -0.01 8.59
N GLY A 34 -6.55 1.17 9.13
CA GLY A 34 -6.78 1.48 10.54
C GLY A 34 -6.10 0.48 11.46
N ASN A 35 -6.89 -0.23 12.29
CA ASN A 35 -6.38 -1.13 13.33
C ASN A 35 -5.83 -2.49 12.82
N GLU A 36 -5.45 -2.62 11.55
CA GLU A 36 -4.80 -3.84 11.07
C GLU A 36 -3.39 -3.98 11.67
N LEU A 37 -2.99 -5.18 12.09
CA LEU A 37 -1.74 -5.40 12.84
C LEU A 37 -0.46 -4.88 12.16
N MET A 38 -0.40 -4.93 10.83
CA MET A 38 0.71 -4.50 10.00
C MET A 38 0.58 -3.04 9.53
N SER A 39 -0.37 -2.28 10.08
CA SER A 39 -0.34 -0.82 9.96
C SER A 39 0.81 -0.23 10.80
N PRO A 40 1.21 1.03 10.56
CA PRO A 40 2.32 1.67 11.27
C PRO A 40 2.05 1.92 12.76
N SER A 41 0.79 1.88 13.18
CA SER A 41 0.36 2.29 14.52
C SER A 41 -0.49 1.23 15.20
N LEU A 42 -0.08 0.80 16.39
CA LEU A 42 -0.89 -0.08 17.21
C LEU A 42 -1.96 0.71 17.96
N ASN A 43 -3.21 0.29 17.84
CA ASN A 43 -4.32 0.89 18.56
C ASN A 43 -4.39 0.31 19.98
N SER A 44 -4.21 1.17 20.98
CA SER A 44 -4.25 0.77 22.39
C SER A 44 -5.67 0.53 22.88
N GLY A 45 -5.86 -0.48 23.74
CA GLY A 45 -7.15 -0.80 24.35
C GLY A 45 -8.15 -1.49 23.42
N VAL A 46 -7.75 -1.83 22.19
CA VAL A 46 -8.55 -2.59 21.21
C VAL A 46 -7.72 -3.71 20.60
N LEU A 47 -8.38 -4.66 19.93
CA LEU A 47 -7.69 -5.68 19.14
C LEU A 47 -7.12 -5.04 17.86
N ASN A 48 -5.89 -5.44 17.52
CA ASN A 48 -5.27 -5.16 16.23
C ASN A 48 -5.20 -6.48 15.45
N PRO A 49 -6.26 -6.82 14.67
CA PRO A 49 -6.36 -8.11 13.99
C PRO A 49 -5.30 -8.30 12.93
N LEU A 50 -4.81 -9.55 12.78
CA LEU A 50 -4.09 -9.96 11.58
C LEU A 50 -5.12 -10.31 10.50
N GLY A 51 -5.33 -9.39 9.57
CA GLY A 51 -6.37 -9.50 8.56
C GLY A 51 -6.02 -10.47 7.41
N ALA A 52 -7.03 -10.79 6.61
CA ALA A 52 -6.85 -11.65 5.43
C ALA A 52 -5.87 -11.07 4.40
N VAL A 53 -5.70 -9.74 4.35
CA VAL A 53 -4.73 -9.06 3.48
C VAL A 53 -3.29 -9.36 3.89
N THR A 54 -2.98 -9.26 5.19
CA THR A 54 -1.67 -9.66 5.73
C THR A 54 -1.41 -11.15 5.55
N ALA A 55 -2.42 -12.00 5.81
CA ALA A 55 -2.28 -13.43 5.56
C ALA A 55 -1.98 -13.71 4.07
N ALA A 56 -2.70 -13.08 3.15
CA ALA A 56 -2.47 -13.24 1.71
C ALA A 56 -1.10 -12.72 1.25
N SER A 57 -0.59 -11.61 1.80
CA SER A 57 0.75 -11.12 1.44
C SER A 57 1.86 -12.09 1.84
N MET A 58 1.69 -12.81 2.95
CA MET A 58 2.61 -13.89 3.32
C MET A 58 2.53 -15.06 2.32
N ALA A 59 1.35 -15.36 1.77
CA ALA A 59 1.23 -16.36 0.71
C ALA A 59 1.94 -15.92 -0.58
N ASP A 60 1.89 -14.62 -0.92
CA ASP A 60 2.59 -14.05 -2.08
C ASP A 60 4.13 -14.17 -1.94
N LEU A 61 4.65 -14.18 -0.71
CA LEU A 61 6.06 -14.44 -0.41
C LEU A 61 6.42 -15.95 -0.45
N GLY A 62 5.45 -16.82 -0.71
CA GLY A 62 5.64 -18.27 -0.81
C GLY A 62 5.40 -19.05 0.48
N TYR A 63 4.85 -18.42 1.52
CA TYR A 63 4.48 -19.15 2.74
C TYR A 63 3.18 -19.96 2.54
N GLY A 64 3.13 -21.13 3.15
CA GLY A 64 1.87 -21.86 3.32
C GLY A 64 1.00 -21.13 4.33
N VAL A 65 -0.10 -20.53 3.88
CA VAL A 65 -1.00 -19.75 4.74
C VAL A 65 -2.39 -20.36 4.75
N ASN A 66 -2.99 -20.43 5.95
CA ASN A 66 -4.40 -20.69 6.11
C ASN A 66 -5.18 -19.36 6.20
N ILE A 67 -5.68 -18.86 5.07
CA ILE A 67 -6.42 -17.58 5.03
C ILE A 67 -7.68 -17.63 5.90
N SER A 68 -8.31 -18.80 6.09
CA SER A 68 -9.51 -18.90 6.92
C SER A 68 -9.24 -18.75 8.42
N ALA A 69 -7.97 -18.74 8.83
CA ALA A 69 -7.55 -18.49 10.20
C ALA A 69 -7.23 -17.01 10.46
N ALA A 70 -7.34 -16.13 9.45
CA ALA A 70 -7.16 -14.69 9.63
C ALA A 70 -8.26 -14.12 10.54
N ASP A 71 -7.89 -13.10 11.32
CA ASP A 71 -8.83 -12.42 12.19
C ASP A 71 -9.83 -11.60 11.37
N PRO A 72 -11.10 -11.46 11.83
CA PRO A 72 -12.05 -10.55 11.23
C PRO A 72 -11.54 -9.12 11.29
N HIS A 73 -11.13 -8.59 10.14
CA HIS A 73 -10.74 -7.20 9.98
C HIS A 73 -11.69 -6.51 9.00
N VAL A 74 -12.34 -5.45 9.48
CA VAL A 74 -13.27 -4.64 8.68
C VAL A 74 -12.58 -3.32 8.41
N LEU A 75 -12.44 -2.97 7.13
CA LEU A 75 -11.89 -1.67 6.76
C LEU A 75 -12.70 -0.56 7.44
N PRO A 76 -12.05 0.47 8.01
CA PRO A 76 -12.75 1.65 8.46
C PRO A 76 -13.69 2.11 7.35
N GLY A 77 -14.99 2.22 7.65
CA GLY A 77 -15.99 2.72 6.68
C GLY A 77 -15.50 4.03 6.05
N PRO A 78 -15.96 4.38 4.84
CA PRO A 78 -15.40 5.48 4.05
C PRO A 78 -15.18 6.69 4.96
N GLN A 79 -13.92 6.97 5.25
CA GLN A 79 -13.57 8.09 6.11
C GLN A 79 -14.18 9.31 5.44
N PRO A 80 -14.96 10.16 6.15
CA PRO A 80 -15.36 11.42 5.56
C PRO A 80 -14.06 12.12 5.19
N VAL A 81 -13.84 12.27 3.90
CA VAL A 81 -12.79 13.13 3.36
C VAL A 81 -13.09 14.51 3.92
N SER A 82 -12.47 14.85 5.05
CA SER A 82 -12.61 16.15 5.67
C SER A 82 -11.91 17.13 4.73
N GLY A 83 -12.70 17.67 3.81
CA GLY A 83 -12.45 18.91 3.09
C GLY A 83 -11.06 19.10 2.50
N TYR A 84 -10.66 18.27 1.55
CA TYR A 84 -9.99 18.77 0.34
C TYR A 84 -10.59 18.02 -0.85
N GLY A 85 -11.21 18.75 -1.78
CA GLY A 85 -11.78 18.22 -3.02
C GLY A 85 -10.71 17.69 -3.98
N GLY A 86 -9.97 16.69 -3.56
CA GLY A 86 -8.95 16.00 -4.33
C GLY A 86 -9.29 14.51 -4.36
N LYS A 87 -9.30 13.95 -5.57
CA LYS A 87 -9.23 12.51 -5.82
C LYS A 87 -8.37 11.81 -4.76
N ILE A 88 -8.77 10.64 -4.27
CA ILE A 88 -7.81 9.73 -3.63
C ILE A 88 -6.75 9.45 -4.70
N VAL A 89 -5.60 10.10 -4.57
CA VAL A 89 -4.51 9.97 -5.51
C VAL A 89 -3.71 8.76 -5.04
N PHE A 90 -3.54 7.76 -5.91
CA PHE A 90 -2.50 6.71 -5.78
C PHE A 90 -1.09 7.31 -5.94
N ALA A 91 -0.86 8.53 -5.45
CA ALA A 91 0.42 9.19 -5.51
C ALA A 91 1.33 8.54 -4.46
N GLY A 92 2.44 7.96 -4.92
CA GLY A 92 3.42 7.28 -4.08
C GLY A 92 3.37 5.76 -4.16
N ASP A 93 2.22 5.15 -4.48
CA ASP A 93 2.05 3.68 -4.58
C ASP A 93 2.72 3.05 -5.81
N ILE A 94 3.07 3.89 -6.79
CA ILE A 94 3.92 3.54 -7.92
C ILE A 94 5.07 4.53 -7.89
N TRP A 95 6.29 4.03 -7.67
CA TRP A 95 7.49 4.85 -7.75
C TRP A 95 7.54 5.58 -9.10
N GLN A 96 7.53 6.92 -9.07
CA GLN A 96 7.38 7.76 -10.27
C GLN A 96 8.72 8.13 -10.93
N GLY A 97 9.82 7.46 -10.52
CA GLY A 97 11.15 7.72 -11.04
C GLY A 97 11.54 6.84 -12.23
N PRO A 98 12.75 7.04 -12.77
CA PRO A 98 13.34 6.23 -13.84
C PRO A 98 13.80 4.84 -13.33
N VAL A 99 13.29 3.72 -13.84
CA VAL A 99 13.65 2.39 -13.27
C VAL A 99 15.15 2.15 -13.41
N ALA A 100 15.86 2.06 -12.28
CA ALA A 100 17.29 1.78 -12.25
C ALA A 100 17.51 0.26 -12.28
N VAL A 101 18.20 -0.22 -13.30
CA VAL A 101 18.71 -1.59 -13.38
C VAL A 101 20.05 -1.61 -12.65
N VAL A 102 20.23 -2.57 -11.75
CA VAL A 102 21.41 -2.69 -10.89
C VAL A 102 22.06 -4.05 -11.15
N ASP A 103 23.40 -4.10 -11.19
CA ASP A 103 24.16 -5.35 -11.30
C ASP A 103 24.21 -6.13 -9.97
N ASP A 104 24.79 -7.33 -10.02
CA ASP A 104 25.00 -8.20 -8.86
C ASP A 104 25.93 -7.60 -7.78
N ALA A 105 26.68 -6.55 -8.12
CA ALA A 105 27.52 -5.79 -7.21
C ALA A 105 26.83 -4.55 -6.62
N GLY A 106 25.54 -4.32 -6.93
CA GLY A 106 24.76 -3.20 -6.39
C GLY A 106 24.99 -1.87 -7.11
N ARG A 107 25.62 -1.85 -8.28
CA ARG A 107 25.83 -0.64 -9.08
C ARG A 107 24.70 -0.43 -10.10
N VAL A 108 24.23 0.81 -10.24
CA VAL A 108 23.26 1.18 -11.28
C VAL A 108 23.91 1.05 -12.65
N VAL A 109 23.47 0.09 -13.44
CA VAL A 109 23.97 -0.20 -14.78
C VAL A 109 23.09 0.38 -15.90
N SER A 110 21.83 0.70 -15.62
CA SER A 110 20.96 1.35 -16.61
C SER A 110 19.80 2.09 -15.96
N VAL A 111 19.26 3.07 -16.67
CA VAL A 111 18.05 3.80 -16.29
C VAL A 111 17.04 3.67 -17.41
N LEU A 112 15.97 2.91 -17.17
CA LEU A 112 14.89 2.72 -18.14
C LEU A 112 13.93 3.91 -18.07
N ARG A 113 13.91 4.72 -19.13
CA ARG A 113 12.88 5.72 -19.36
C ARG A 113 11.63 5.02 -19.90
N ARG A 114 10.44 5.38 -19.40
CA ARG A 114 9.15 4.78 -19.79
C ARG A 114 8.99 4.65 -21.31
N TYR A 115 8.48 3.50 -21.76
CA TYR A 115 7.88 3.36 -23.08
C TYR A 115 6.58 4.17 -23.14
N ASN A 116 6.56 5.25 -23.92
CA ASN A 116 5.35 6.01 -24.23
C ASN A 116 4.57 5.27 -25.33
N GLY A 117 3.67 4.38 -24.94
CA GLY A 117 2.66 3.83 -25.85
C GLY A 117 1.71 4.92 -26.38
N PRO A 118 1.05 4.70 -27.54
CA PRO A 118 0.29 5.73 -28.23
C PRO A 118 -0.86 6.29 -27.38
N THR A 119 -0.97 7.61 -27.39
CA THR A 119 -1.97 8.39 -26.65
C THR A 119 -3.35 8.19 -27.28
N VAL A 120 -4.28 7.52 -26.60
CA VAL A 120 -5.68 7.50 -27.01
C VAL A 120 -6.28 8.86 -26.62
N ARG A 121 -6.48 9.72 -27.63
CA ARG A 121 -7.28 10.94 -27.50
C ARG A 121 -8.76 10.56 -27.57
N ARG A 122 -9.56 11.05 -26.62
CA ARG A 122 -11.02 11.09 -26.73
C ARG A 122 -11.44 11.92 -27.93
#